data_AF-A0A960JRR1-F1
#
_entry.id   AF-A0A960JRR1-F1
#
_cell.length_a   1.000
_cell.length_b   1.000
_cell.length_c   1.000
_cell.angle_alpha   90.00
_cell.angle_beta   90.00
_cell.angle_gamma   90.00
#
_symmetry.space_group_name_H-M   'P 1'
#
loop_
_entity.id
_entity.type
_entity.pdbx_description
1 polymer ?
#
loop_
_entity_poly.entity_id
_entity_poly.type
_entity_poly.pdbx_seq_one_letter_code
_entity_poly.pdbx_strand_id
1 'polypeptide(L)' 'MGESDRHATSGVTPTEAGIARWLTSRIARFANVADAEVDPTAPFSSFGVDSLAAAELMADLETELD' A
#
# COMPACT_ATOMS: atom_id res chain seq x y z
N MET A 1 18.10 22.27 -17.06
CA MET A 1 17.93 22.01 -15.61
C MET A 1 16.76 21.04 -15.49
N GLY A 2 16.95 19.95 -14.72
CA GLY A 2 16.30 18.67 -14.90
C GLY A 2 14.77 18.68 -14.90
N GLU A 3 14.20 18.27 -16.03
CA GLU A 3 12.97 17.49 -16.05
C GLU A 3 13.33 16.14 -15.43
N SER A 4 13.34 16.07 -14.10
CA SER A 4 13.43 14.80 -13.40
C SER A 4 12.14 14.04 -13.71
N ASP A 5 12.30 12.98 -14.51
CA ASP A 5 11.58 11.72 -14.47
C ASP A 5 10.63 11.60 -13.26
N ARG A 6 9.33 11.85 -13.44
CA ARG A 6 8.34 11.64 -12.37
C ARG A 6 7.07 10.88 -12.79
N HIS A 7 7.02 10.34 -14.01
CA HIS A 7 5.90 9.50 -14.42
C HIS A 7 6.35 8.30 -15.24
N ALA A 8 7.19 7.46 -14.61
CA ALA A 8 7.43 6.09 -15.05
C ALA A 8 6.60 5.12 -14.19
N THR A 9 5.30 5.37 -14.05
CA THR A 9 4.33 4.32 -13.70
C THR A 9 3.62 3.93 -14.98
N SER A 10 4.37 3.28 -15.89
CA SER A 10 3.78 2.59 -17.04
C SER A 10 2.65 1.69 -16.54
N GLY A 11 1.48 1.80 -17.16
CA GLY A 11 0.23 1.14 -16.76
C GLY A 11 0.42 -0.27 -16.21
N VAL A 12 0.48 -0.36 -14.89
CA VAL A 12 0.45 -1.62 -14.17
C VAL A 12 -1.01 -2.01 -14.08
N THR A 13 -1.40 -3.02 -14.84
CA THR A 13 -2.61 -3.75 -14.49
C THR A 13 -2.42 -4.23 -13.05
N PRO A 14 -3.32 -3.87 -12.11
CA PRO A 14 -3.16 -4.26 -10.73
C PRO A 14 -3.07 -5.78 -10.63
N THR A 15 -1.91 -6.27 -10.27
CA THR A 15 -1.69 -7.69 -9.98
C THR A 15 -1.92 -7.92 -8.49
N GLU A 16 -2.41 -9.10 -8.13
CA GLU A 16 -2.59 -9.49 -6.73
C GLU A 16 -1.30 -9.27 -5.92
N ALA A 17 -0.14 -9.64 -6.48
CA ALA A 17 1.16 -9.41 -5.86
C ALA A 17 1.51 -7.91 -5.72
N GLY A 18 1.12 -7.08 -6.69
CA GLY A 18 1.31 -5.63 -6.64
C GLY A 18 0.47 -4.98 -5.55
N ILE A 19 -0.81 -5.35 -5.47
CA ILE A 19 -1.74 -4.89 -4.42
C ILE A 19 -1.24 -5.35 -3.05
N ALA A 20 -0.86 -6.63 -2.89
CA ALA A 20 -0.36 -7.16 -1.63
C ALA A 20 0.89 -6.41 -1.15
N ARG A 21 1.83 -6.11 -2.05
CA ARG A 21 3.04 -5.34 -1.71
C ARG A 21 2.72 -3.89 -1.31
N TRP A 22 1.77 -3.25 -2.00
CA TRP A 22 1.30 -1.91 -1.66
C TRP A 22 0.62 -1.88 -0.28
N LEU A 23 -0.26 -2.85 -0.01
CA LEU A 23 -0.95 -3.01 1.27
C LEU A 23 0.06 -3.23 2.41
N THR A 24 1.03 -4.13 2.20
CA THR A 24 2.09 -4.44 3.16
C THR A 24 2.89 -3.20 3.53
N SER A 25 3.29 -2.39 2.54
CA SER A 25 4.01 -1.14 2.77
C SER A 25 3.19 -0.11 3.56
N ARG A 26 1.88 0.01 3.25
CA ARG A 26 0.97 0.89 3.99
C ARG A 26 0.80 0.46 5.44
N ILE A 27 0.60 -0.84 5.67
CA ILE A 27 0.46 -1.42 7.01
C ILE A 27 1.76 -1.28 7.80
N ALA A 28 2.92 -1.51 7.18
CA ALA A 28 4.22 -1.36 7.82
C ALA A 28 4.44 0.06 8.34
N ARG A 29 4.08 1.07 7.53
CA ARG A 29 4.13 2.48 7.94
C ARG A 29 3.16 2.78 9.09
N PHE A 30 1.97 2.18 9.07
CA PHE A 30 0.97 2.37 10.13
C PHE A 30 1.44 1.76 11.47
N ALA A 31 1.97 0.54 11.42
CA ALA A 31 2.50 -0.18 12.58
C ALA A 31 3.91 0.29 13.00
N ASN A 32 4.54 1.19 12.22
CA ASN A 32 5.91 1.66 12.41
C ASN A 32 6.92 0.51 12.53
N VAL A 33 6.79 -0.48 11.65
CA VAL A 33 7.67 -1.66 11.53
C VAL A 33 8.25 -1.74 10.11
N ALA A 34 9.24 -2.62 9.90
CA ALA A 34 9.74 -2.87 8.55
C ALA A 34 8.69 -3.62 7.71
N ASP A 35 8.68 -3.40 6.38
CA ASP A 35 7.80 -4.13 5.45
C ASP A 35 8.02 -5.65 5.51
N ALA A 36 9.27 -6.07 5.75
CA ALA A 36 9.63 -7.49 5.95
C ALA A 36 9.08 -8.10 7.26
N GLU A 37 8.65 -7.28 8.22
CA GLU A 37 8.02 -7.74 9.47
C GLU A 37 6.50 -7.81 9.39
N VAL A 38 5.91 -7.25 8.33
CA VAL A 38 4.47 -7.33 8.11
C VAL A 38 4.14 -8.68 7.47
N ASP A 39 3.47 -9.53 8.25
CA ASP A 39 2.93 -10.77 7.75
C ASP A 39 1.64 -10.50 6.94
N PRO A 40 1.61 -10.79 5.62
CA PRO A 40 0.44 -10.52 4.78
C PRO A 40 -0.72 -11.50 5.01
N THR A 41 -0.51 -12.56 5.81
CA THR A 41 -1.55 -13.52 6.17
C THR A 41 -2.21 -13.18 7.52
N ALA A 42 -1.59 -12.30 8.30
CA ALA A 42 -2.12 -11.84 9.57
C ALA A 42 -3.31 -10.90 9.36
N PRO A 43 -4.31 -10.96 10.24
CA PRO A 43 -5.47 -10.08 10.15
C PRO A 43 -5.06 -8.62 10.39
N PHE A 44 -5.70 -7.70 9.66
CA PHE A 44 -5.45 -6.25 9.76
C PHE A 44 -5.55 -5.72 11.21
N SER A 45 -6.47 -6.25 12.01
CA SER A 45 -6.62 -5.90 13.43
C SER A 45 -5.37 -6.20 14.27
N SER A 46 -4.53 -7.16 13.86
CA SER A 46 -3.26 -7.46 14.55
C SER A 46 -2.22 -6.35 14.38
N PHE A 47 -2.36 -5.52 13.35
CA PHE A 47 -1.50 -4.36 13.08
C PHE A 47 -2.12 -3.04 13.54
N GLY A 48 -3.25 -3.09 14.26
CA GLY A 48 -3.98 -1.89 14.68
C GLY A 48 -4.71 -1.17 13.54
N VAL A 49 -4.92 -1.83 12.39
CA VAL A 49 -5.68 -1.24 11.29
C VAL A 49 -7.17 -1.34 11.62
N ASP A 50 -7.74 -0.19 12.00
CA ASP A 50 -9.16 0.00 12.24
C ASP A 50 -9.95 0.32 10.96
N SER A 51 -11.28 0.37 11.06
CA SER A 51 -12.18 0.71 9.93
C SER A 51 -11.86 2.05 9.26
N LEU A 52 -11.33 3.03 10.01
CA LEU A 52 -10.91 4.32 9.45
C LEU A 52 -9.67 4.16 8.57
N ALA A 53 -8.64 3.47 9.07
CA ALA A 53 -7.41 3.21 8.31
C ALA A 53 -7.70 2.35 7.07
N ALA A 54 -8.65 1.40 7.17
CA ALA A 54 -9.10 0.61 6.02
C ALA A 54 -9.81 1.48 4.96
N ALA A 55 -10.64 2.43 5.37
CA ALA A 55 -11.29 3.38 4.46
C ALA A 55 -10.27 4.30 3.78
N GLU A 56 -9.26 4.78 4.50
CA GLU A 56 -8.16 5.57 3.93
C GLU A 56 -7.35 4.74 2.91
N LEU A 57 -7.06 3.47 3.22
CA LEU A 57 -6.41 2.56 2.26
C LEU A 57 -7.26 2.38 1.00
N MET A 58 -8.57 2.23 1.12
CA MET A 58 -9.44 2.08 -0.06
C MET A 58 -9.41 3.34 -0.95
N ALA A 59 -9.50 4.53 -0.35
CA ALA A 59 -9.44 5.80 -1.09
C ALA A 59 -8.09 6.02 -1.79
N ASP A 60 -6.99 5.64 -1.14
CA ASP A 60 -5.64 5.73 -1.69
C ASP A 60 -5.44 4.70 -2.82
N LEU A 61 -5.99 3.49 -2.66
CA LEU A 61 -5.98 2.46 -3.70
C LEU A 61 -6.79 2.89 -4.93
N GLU A 62 -7.96 3.50 -4.75
CA GLU A 62 -8.75 4.06 -5.86
C GLU A 62 -7.98 5.15 -6.62
N THR A 63 -7.21 5.99 -5.91
CA THR A 63 -6.38 7.04 -6.53
C THR A 63 -5.20 6.45 -7.31
N GLU A 64 -4.61 5.35 -6.84
CA GLU A 64 -3.47 4.70 -7.51
C GLU A 64 -3.88 3.81 -8.71
N LEU A 65 -5.16 3.45 -8.82
CA LEU A 65 -5.70 2.59 -9.88
C LEU A 65 -6.41 3.34 -11.02
N ASP A 66 -6.69 4.64 -10.84
CA ASP A 66 -7.28 5.54 -11.85
C ASP A 66 -6.22 6.03 -12.87
#